data_AF-T1JYE4-F1
#
_entry.id   AF-T1JYE4-F1
#
_cell.length_a   1.000
_cell.length_b   1.000
_cell.length_c   1.000
_cell.angle_alpha   90.00
_cell.angle_beta   90.00
_cell.angle_gamma   90.00
#
_symmetry.space_group_name_H-M   'P 1'
#
loop_
_entity.id
_entity.type
_entity.pdbx_description
1 polymer ?
#
loop_
_entity_poly.entity_id
_entity_poly.type
_entity_poly.pdbx_seq_one_letter_code
_entity_poly.pdbx_strand_id
1 'polypeptide(L)'
;MIKQTFTLILLITTVSLARSASDNEESTFYVDAFKEVCSLRTKEIKDGNFDKAIKATSDCREKLLSKDELAAISKCEIILPMIKADEVTKICNDMNGSLDKFTEQIKCNKQAAGDKINKFGECYVAFQRSVAG
;
A
#
# COMPACT_ATOMS: atom_id res chain seq x y z
N MET A 1 -32.41 45.58 -3.72
CA MET A 1 -31.34 44.95 -2.90
C MET A 1 -31.22 43.48 -3.28
N ILE A 2 -30.43 43.15 -4.31
CA ILE A 2 -30.14 41.76 -4.75
C ILE A 2 -28.67 41.76 -5.20
N LYS A 3 -27.71 41.67 -4.27
CA LYS A 3 -26.29 41.61 -4.65
C LYS A 3 -25.38 40.80 -3.71
N GLN A 4 -25.88 40.27 -2.59
CA GLN A 4 -25.04 39.56 -1.61
C GLN A 4 -25.20 38.03 -1.58
N THR A 5 -26.22 37.46 -2.23
CA THR A 5 -26.47 36.01 -2.21
C THR A 5 -25.68 35.22 -3.26
N PHE A 6 -25.25 35.84 -4.37
CA PHE A 6 -24.53 35.13 -5.44
C PHE A 6 -23.05 34.87 -5.12
N THR A 7 -22.41 35.71 -4.31
CA THR A 7 -21.00 35.54 -3.95
C THR A 7 -20.78 34.37 -2.99
N LEU A 8 -21.75 34.08 -2.12
CA LEU A 8 -21.65 32.99 -1.14
C LEU A 8 -21.75 31.61 -1.79
N ILE A 9 -22.59 31.45 -2.81
CA ILE A 9 -22.78 30.18 -3.52
C ILE A 9 -21.53 29.80 -4.33
N LEU A 10 -20.83 30.79 -4.90
CA LEU A 10 -19.59 30.56 -5.66
C LEU A 10 -18.40 30.10 -4.79
N LEU A 11 -18.37 30.52 -3.52
CA LEU A 11 -17.33 30.11 -2.56
C LEU A 11 -17.53 28.67 -2.05
N ILE A 12 -18.77 28.18 -1.96
CA ILE A 12 -19.05 26.82 -1.46
C ILE A 12 -18.77 25.76 -2.55
N THR A 13 -19.02 26.08 -3.82
CA THR A 13 -18.75 25.15 -4.94
C THR A 13 -17.25 24.97 -5.19
N THR A 14 -16.44 26.01 -5.03
CA THR A 14 -14.99 25.93 -5.24
C THR A 14 -14.27 25.10 -4.17
N VAL A 15 -14.71 25.16 -2.90
CA VAL A 15 -14.13 24.33 -1.82
C VAL A 15 -14.48 22.85 -2.00
N SER A 16 -15.69 22.54 -2.49
CA SER A 16 -16.12 21.15 -2.73
C SER A 16 -15.32 20.48 -3.87
N LEU A 17 -15.05 21.22 -4.94
CA LEU A 17 -14.25 20.73 -6.08
C LEU A 17 -12.79 20.47 -5.70
N ALA A 18 -12.18 21.33 -4.89
CA ALA A 18 -10.80 21.14 -4.44
C ALA A 18 -10.63 19.88 -3.57
N ARG A 19 -11.63 19.55 -2.73
CA ARG A 19 -11.60 18.34 -1.90
C ARG A 19 -11.83 17.07 -2.72
N SER A 20 -12.70 17.10 -3.74
CA SER A 20 -12.85 15.96 -4.64
C SER A 20 -11.59 15.65 -5.46
N ALA A 21 -10.79 16.65 -5.84
CA ALA A 21 -9.56 16.42 -6.59
C ALA A 21 -8.50 15.69 -5.74
N SER A 22 -8.30 16.08 -4.48
CA SER A 22 -7.34 15.42 -3.59
C SER A 22 -7.75 14.00 -3.20
N ASP A 23 -9.05 13.79 -2.94
CA ASP A 23 -9.59 12.48 -2.55
C ASP A 23 -9.48 11.48 -3.73
N ASN A 24 -9.58 11.96 -4.97
CA ASN A 24 -9.42 11.14 -6.18
C ASN A 24 -7.95 10.75 -6.43
N GLU A 25 -6.99 11.63 -6.16
CA GLU A 25 -5.55 11.35 -6.34
C GLU A 25 -5.03 10.33 -5.33
N GLU A 26 -5.38 10.47 -4.04
CA GLU A 26 -5.00 9.51 -3.00
C GLU A 26 -5.64 8.14 -3.24
N SER A 27 -6.91 8.11 -3.64
CA SER A 27 -7.62 6.89 -4.06
C SER A 27 -6.91 6.18 -5.22
N THR A 28 -6.51 6.93 -6.25
CA THR A 28 -5.82 6.38 -7.43
C THR A 28 -4.45 5.81 -7.05
N PHE A 29 -3.72 6.49 -6.16
CA PHE A 29 -2.43 6.02 -5.65
C PHE A 29 -2.52 4.63 -5.00
N TYR A 30 -3.46 4.42 -4.06
CA TYR A 30 -3.58 3.11 -3.39
C TYR A 30 -4.03 2.01 -4.36
N VAL A 31 -4.90 2.33 -5.32
CA VAL A 31 -5.32 1.38 -6.35
C VAL A 31 -4.13 0.90 -7.18
N ASP A 32 -3.29 1.82 -7.64
CA ASP A 32 -2.15 1.46 -8.49
C ASP A 32 -1.05 0.75 -7.69
N ALA A 33 -0.78 1.19 -6.46
CA ALA A 33 0.10 0.47 -5.54
C ALA A 33 -0.40 -0.96 -5.27
N PHE A 34 -1.71 -1.15 -5.10
CA PHE A 34 -2.28 -2.48 -4.87
C PHE A 34 -2.15 -3.37 -6.11
N LYS A 35 -2.39 -2.83 -7.31
CA LYS A 35 -2.19 -3.56 -8.58
C LYS A 35 -0.74 -3.99 -8.73
N GLU A 36 0.21 -3.11 -8.43
CA GLU A 36 1.63 -3.40 -8.51
C GLU A 36 2.01 -4.54 -7.56
N VAL A 37 1.64 -4.45 -6.29
CA VAL A 37 1.87 -5.51 -5.30
C VAL A 37 1.27 -6.84 -5.77
N CYS A 38 0.02 -6.83 -6.26
CA CYS A 38 -0.64 -8.04 -6.74
C CYS A 38 0.04 -8.65 -7.98
N SER A 39 0.44 -7.82 -8.94
CA SER A 39 1.17 -8.24 -10.12
C SER A 39 2.50 -8.90 -9.75
N LEU A 40 3.26 -8.26 -8.87
CA LEU A 40 4.56 -8.73 -8.40
C LEU A 40 4.45 -10.05 -7.63
N ARG A 41 3.57 -10.14 -6.63
CA ARG A 41 3.41 -11.38 -5.84
C ARG A 41 2.89 -12.53 -6.71
N THR A 42 1.96 -12.26 -7.63
CA THR A 42 1.47 -13.28 -8.57
C THR A 42 2.57 -13.78 -9.49
N LYS A 43 3.45 -12.89 -9.97
CA LYS A 43 4.62 -13.28 -10.76
C LYS A 43 5.58 -14.14 -9.94
N GLU A 44 5.90 -13.76 -8.70
CA GLU A 44 6.77 -14.54 -7.82
C GLU A 44 6.23 -15.94 -7.53
N ILE A 45 4.91 -16.10 -7.40
CA ILE A 45 4.25 -17.40 -7.25
C ILE A 45 4.44 -18.23 -8.53
N LYS A 46 4.15 -17.65 -9.70
CA LYS A 46 4.30 -18.33 -11.00
C LYS A 46 5.74 -18.75 -11.28
N ASP A 47 6.70 -17.91 -10.90
CA ASP A 47 8.12 -18.14 -11.11
C ASP A 47 8.74 -19.06 -10.02
N GLY A 48 7.96 -19.53 -9.03
CA GLY A 48 8.44 -20.39 -7.95
C GLY A 48 9.37 -19.70 -6.94
N ASN A 49 9.33 -18.37 -6.89
CA ASN A 49 10.23 -17.54 -6.08
C ASN A 49 9.53 -16.87 -4.88
N PHE A 50 8.22 -17.10 -4.68
CA PHE A 50 7.43 -16.44 -3.66
C PHE A 50 8.00 -16.56 -2.24
N ASP A 51 8.32 -17.78 -1.77
CA ASP A 51 8.85 -17.97 -0.42
C ASP A 51 10.21 -17.29 -0.23
N LYS A 52 11.06 -17.28 -1.27
CA LYS A 52 12.33 -16.55 -1.27
C LYS A 52 12.10 -15.04 -1.18
N ALA A 53 11.10 -14.52 -1.88
CA ALA A 53 10.73 -13.11 -1.86
C ALA A 53 10.22 -12.67 -0.48
N ILE A 54 9.35 -13.49 0.14
CA ILE A 54 8.84 -13.26 1.50
C ILE A 54 10.01 -13.24 2.49
N LYS A 55 10.90 -14.24 2.43
CA LYS A 55 12.08 -14.30 3.29
C LYS A 55 13.01 -13.09 3.10
N ALA A 56 13.35 -12.75 1.85
CA ALA A 56 14.23 -11.62 1.57
C ALA A 56 13.64 -10.28 2.06
N THR A 57 12.32 -10.11 1.93
CA THR A 57 11.61 -8.93 2.45
C THR A 57 11.67 -8.89 3.98
N SER A 58 11.45 -10.03 4.65
CA SER A 58 11.56 -10.15 6.11
C SER A 58 12.96 -9.82 6.61
N ASP A 59 13.98 -10.47 6.06
CA ASP A 59 15.38 -10.28 6.44
C ASP A 59 15.83 -8.83 6.23
N CYS A 60 15.29 -8.14 5.24
CA CYS A 60 15.59 -6.73 5.00
C CYS A 60 14.91 -5.82 6.03
N ARG A 61 13.63 -6.05 6.34
CA ARG A 61 12.91 -5.28 7.37
C ARG A 61 13.59 -5.41 8.74
N GLU A 62 14.05 -6.60 9.09
CA GLU A 62 14.78 -6.86 10.33
C GLU A 62 16.08 -6.04 10.45
N LYS A 63 16.71 -5.68 9.32
CA LYS A 63 17.90 -4.81 9.29
C LYS A 63 17.58 -3.33 9.37
N LEU A 64 16.38 -2.93 8.92
CA LEU A 64 15.99 -1.52 8.79
C LEU A 64 15.20 -1.00 10.00
N LEU A 65 14.49 -1.89 10.70
CA LEU A 65 13.55 -1.55 11.75
C LEU A 65 14.06 -2.01 13.12
N SER A 66 13.69 -1.26 14.15
CA SER A 66 13.82 -1.70 15.54
C SER A 66 12.83 -2.83 15.85
N LYS A 67 13.04 -3.51 16.97
CA LYS A 67 12.15 -4.59 17.44
C LYS A 67 10.71 -4.12 17.64
N ASP A 68 10.52 -2.92 18.19
CA ASP A 68 9.18 -2.36 18.45
C ASP A 68 8.48 -2.00 17.14
N GLU A 69 9.21 -1.44 16.17
CA GLU A 69 8.69 -1.16 14.83
C GLU A 69 8.32 -2.46 14.10
N LEU A 70 9.14 -3.51 14.18
CA LEU A 70 8.81 -4.83 13.62
C LEU A 70 7.54 -5.40 14.24
N ALA A 71 7.42 -5.35 15.58
CA ALA A 71 6.23 -5.83 16.27
C ALA A 71 4.97 -5.04 15.89
N ALA A 72 5.09 -3.73 15.66
CA ALA A 72 3.99 -2.90 15.18
C ALA A 72 3.61 -3.24 13.72
N ILE A 73 4.60 -3.39 12.82
CA ILE A 73 4.38 -3.82 11.44
C ILE A 73 3.70 -5.19 11.38
N SER A 74 4.15 -6.17 12.18
CA SER A 74 3.53 -7.50 12.21
C SER A 74 2.04 -7.45 12.58
N LYS A 75 1.59 -6.46 13.36
CA LYS A 75 0.16 -6.26 13.65
C LYS A 75 -0.60 -5.70 12.45
N CYS A 76 0.01 -4.78 11.69
CA CYS A 76 -0.54 -4.29 10.43
C CYS A 76 -0.63 -5.40 9.36
N GLU A 77 0.32 -6.34 9.41
CA GLU A 77 0.36 -7.66 8.78
C GLU A 77 -1.00 -8.34 8.58
N ILE A 78 -1.74 -8.36 9.69
CA ILE A 78 -2.94 -9.16 9.90
C ILE A 78 -4.17 -8.58 9.18
N ILE A 79 -4.15 -7.27 8.89
CA ILE A 79 -5.27 -6.58 8.23
C ILE A 79 -5.52 -7.17 6.83
N LEU A 80 -4.43 -7.42 6.09
CA LEU A 80 -4.46 -8.03 4.77
C LEU A 80 -3.25 -8.95 4.61
N PRO A 81 -3.36 -10.23 5.01
CA PRO A 81 -2.22 -11.14 4.99
C PRO A 81 -1.89 -11.53 3.54
N MET A 82 -0.66 -11.27 3.11
CA MET A 82 -0.15 -11.63 1.78
C MET A 82 1.15 -12.46 1.90
N ILE A 83 1.21 -13.33 2.91
CA ILE A 83 2.41 -14.09 3.25
C ILE A 83 2.37 -15.53 2.74
N LYS A 84 1.20 -16.00 2.27
CA LYS A 84 1.04 -17.29 1.59
C LYS A 84 0.49 -17.10 0.18
N ALA A 85 0.81 -18.03 -0.71
CA ALA A 85 0.42 -17.95 -2.11
C ALA A 85 -1.10 -18.01 -2.34
N ASP A 86 -1.83 -18.78 -1.52
CA ASP A 86 -3.29 -18.88 -1.55
C ASP A 86 -3.97 -17.59 -1.07
N GLU A 87 -3.42 -16.97 -0.02
CA GLU A 87 -3.86 -15.65 0.46
C GLU A 87 -3.72 -14.59 -0.64
N VAL A 88 -2.54 -14.51 -1.25
CA VAL A 88 -2.27 -13.60 -2.39
C VAL A 88 -3.25 -13.84 -3.52
N THR A 89 -3.43 -15.10 -3.93
CA THR A 89 -4.35 -15.46 -5.02
C THR A 89 -5.77 -14.99 -4.71
N LYS A 90 -6.25 -15.22 -3.50
CA LYS A 90 -7.59 -14.80 -3.07
C LYS A 90 -7.75 -13.29 -3.07
N ILE A 91 -6.81 -12.58 -2.44
CA ILE A 91 -6.84 -11.12 -2.28
C ILE A 91 -6.74 -10.41 -3.63
N CYS A 92 -5.82 -10.86 -4.48
CA CYS A 92 -5.59 -10.23 -5.78
C CYS A 92 -6.66 -10.56 -6.83
N ASN A 93 -7.42 -11.64 -6.65
CA ASN A 93 -8.60 -11.92 -7.47
C ASN A 93 -9.82 -11.08 -7.05
N ASP A 94 -9.86 -10.58 -5.82
CA ASP A 94 -10.90 -9.69 -5.29
C ASP A 94 -10.31 -8.36 -4.84
N MET A 95 -9.69 -7.64 -5.79
CA MET A 95 -9.06 -6.35 -5.51
C MET A 95 -10.05 -5.33 -4.95
N ASN A 96 -11.25 -5.25 -5.53
CA ASN A 96 -12.24 -4.27 -5.07
C ASN A 96 -12.70 -4.56 -3.63
N GLY A 97 -12.92 -5.83 -3.28
CA GLY A 97 -13.27 -6.21 -1.90
C GLY A 97 -12.11 -6.10 -0.90
N SER A 98 -10.87 -5.98 -1.38
CA SER A 98 -9.66 -5.92 -0.56
C SER A 98 -9.00 -4.54 -0.49
N LEU A 99 -9.40 -3.59 -1.33
CA LEU A 99 -8.74 -2.27 -1.46
C LEU A 99 -8.78 -1.46 -0.16
N ASP A 100 -9.90 -1.48 0.56
CA ASP A 100 -10.03 -0.75 1.83
C ASP A 100 -9.05 -1.29 2.88
N LYS A 101 -8.92 -2.63 2.96
CA LYS A 101 -7.97 -3.29 3.87
C LYS A 101 -6.53 -3.06 3.46
N PHE A 102 -6.25 -3.03 2.16
CA PHE A 102 -4.91 -2.68 1.66
C PHE A 102 -4.56 -1.25 2.08
N THR A 103 -5.48 -0.31 1.87
CA THR A 103 -5.32 1.09 2.26
C THR A 103 -5.10 1.24 3.77
N GLU A 104 -5.90 0.52 4.58
CA GLU A 104 -5.76 0.49 6.03
C GLU A 104 -4.41 -0.06 6.46
N GLN A 105 -3.94 -1.15 5.84
CA GLN A 105 -2.63 -1.75 6.10
C GLN A 105 -1.49 -0.78 5.77
N ILE A 106 -1.53 -0.08 4.64
CA ILE A 106 -0.50 0.91 4.27
C ILE A 106 -0.48 2.06 5.28
N LYS A 107 -1.64 2.56 5.70
CA LYS A 107 -1.74 3.61 6.73
C LYS A 107 -1.18 3.13 8.08
N CYS A 108 -1.51 1.91 8.49
CA CYS A 108 -0.96 1.27 9.69
C CYS A 108 0.57 1.14 9.61
N ASN A 109 1.10 0.67 8.47
CA ASN A 109 2.54 0.53 8.26
C ASN A 109 3.28 1.88 8.33
N LYS A 110 2.69 2.93 7.74
CA LYS A 110 3.23 4.30 7.80
C LYS A 110 3.23 4.84 9.24
N GLN A 111 2.22 4.53 10.05
CA GLN A 111 2.19 4.92 11.47
C GLN A 111 3.24 4.14 12.28
N ALA A 112 3.44 2.86 11.97
CA ALA A 112 4.35 1.98 12.71
C ALA A 112 5.84 2.28 12.45
N ALA A 113 6.21 2.58 11.20
CA ALA A 113 7.62 2.72 10.80
C ALA A 113 7.97 4.12 10.24
N GLY A 114 7.00 5.04 10.14
CA GLY A 114 7.20 6.36 9.56
C GLY A 114 7.76 6.28 8.14
N ASP A 115 8.70 7.17 7.82
CA ASP A 115 9.30 7.26 6.49
C ASP A 115 10.21 6.07 6.14
N LYS A 116 10.57 5.22 7.12
CA LYS A 116 11.35 3.99 6.84
C LYS A 116 10.59 3.02 5.95
N ILE A 117 9.25 3.12 5.89
CA ILE A 117 8.42 2.31 4.98
C ILE A 117 8.83 2.49 3.51
N ASN A 118 9.29 3.69 3.14
CA ASN A 118 9.73 3.99 1.78
C ASN A 118 10.99 3.20 1.39
N LYS A 119 11.80 2.79 2.38
CA LYS A 119 12.99 1.94 2.15
C LYS A 119 12.64 0.48 1.87
N PHE A 120 11.38 0.06 2.04
CA PHE A 120 10.99 -1.31 1.74
C PHE A 120 11.01 -1.58 0.23
N GLY A 121 10.80 -0.56 -0.61
CA GLY A 121 11.00 -0.67 -2.06
C GLY A 121 12.44 -1.04 -2.42
N GLU A 122 13.43 -0.55 -1.67
CA GLU A 122 14.85 -0.90 -1.88
C GLU A 122 15.12 -2.38 -1.58
N CYS A 123 14.50 -2.92 -0.51
CA CYS A 123 14.56 -4.34 -0.18
C CYS A 123 14.07 -5.21 -1.33
N TYR A 124 12.96 -4.78 -1.95
CA TYR A 124 12.36 -5.49 -3.06
C TYR A 124 13.24 -5.47 -4.31
N VAL A 125 13.77 -4.31 -4.68
CA VAL A 125 14.69 -4.17 -5.82
C VAL A 125 15.96 -5.02 -5.62
N ALA A 126 16.49 -5.08 -4.40
CA ALA A 126 17.63 -5.92 -4.08
C ALA A 126 17.34 -7.41 -4.28
N PHE A 127 16.15 -7.87 -3.87
CA PHE A 127 15.70 -9.24 -4.12
C PHE A 127 15.54 -9.53 -5.62
N GLN A 128 14.86 -8.65 -6.37
CA GLN A 128 14.66 -8.84 -7.81
C GLN A 128 15.99 -8.98 -8.57
N ARG A 129 17.02 -8.22 -8.16
CA ARG A 129 18.38 -8.37 -8.71
C ARG A 129 19.03 -9.71 -8.37
N SER A 130 18.76 -10.27 -7.19
CA SER A 130 19.39 -11.53 -6.77
C SER A 130 18.79 -12.78 -7.42
N VAL A 131 17.56 -12.70 -7.92
CA VAL A 131 16.89 -13.80 -8.63
C VAL A 131 16.99 -13.71 -10.16
N ALA A 132 17.44 -12.57 -10.69
CA ALA A 132 17.62 -12.34 -12.13
C ALA A 132 19.03 -12.70 -12.65
N GLY A 133 19.97 -13.03 -11.76
CA GLY A 133 21.33 -13.51 -12.08
C GLY A 133 21.48 -15.00 -11.83
#